data_AF-A0A024QBA7-F1
#
_entry.id   AF-A0A024QBA7-F1
#
_cell.length_a   1.000
_cell.length_b   1.000
_cell.length_c   1.000
_cell.angle_alpha   90.00
_cell.angle_beta   90.00
_cell.angle_gamma   90.00
#
_symmetry.space_group_name_H-M   'P 1'
#
loop_
_entity.id
_entity.type
_entity.pdbx_description
1 polymer ?
#
loop_
_entity_poly.entity_id
_entity_poly.type
_entity_poly.pdbx_seq_one_letter_code
_entity_poly.pdbx_strand_id
1 'polypeptide(L)'
;MSKHLSQEKIAELKSRLLYMKKEIENDLAANDPTSPNEAVEELADYDNHPADMGTEQFEQERDAGVQQIKEDQLQDIKEALAKIEKGNYGVSEISGKPIPIERLEVQPTARYLVEEK
;
A
#
# COMPACT_ATOMS: atom_id res chain seq x y z
N MET A 1 0.84 25.84 4.46
CA MET A 1 1.36 24.95 5.51
C MET A 1 0.21 24.61 6.44
N SER A 2 -0.17 23.33 6.49
CA SER A 2 -1.08 22.76 7.48
C SER A 2 -0.60 23.14 8.89
N LYS A 3 -1.15 24.21 9.48
CA LYS A 3 -0.69 24.81 10.75
C LYS A 3 -0.86 23.89 11.97
N HIS A 4 -1.43 22.70 11.81
CA HIS A 4 -1.75 21.75 12.87
C HIS A 4 -0.79 20.55 12.98
N LEU A 5 0.15 20.36 12.04
CA LEU A 5 1.21 19.33 12.16
C LEU A 5 2.58 19.98 12.35
N SER A 6 3.29 19.54 13.39
CA SER A 6 4.70 19.90 13.61
C SER A 6 5.60 19.29 12.53
N GLN A 7 6.67 19.99 12.13
CA GLN A 7 7.65 19.48 11.16
C GLN A 7 8.26 18.14 11.60
N GLU A 8 8.51 17.96 12.90
CA GLU A 8 9.01 16.71 13.47
C GLU A 8 8.03 15.55 13.20
N LYS A 9 6.73 15.78 13.41
CA LYS A 9 5.72 14.76 13.15
C LYS A 9 5.60 14.42 11.67
N ILE A 10 5.69 15.43 10.80
CA ILE A 10 5.71 15.21 9.35
C ILE A 10 6.91 14.36 8.95
N ALA A 11 8.09 14.57 9.55
CA ALA A 11 9.28 13.78 9.28
C ALA A 11 9.15 12.32 9.77
N GLU A 12 8.53 12.10 10.93
CA GLU A 12 8.21 10.77 11.45
C GLU A 12 7.25 10.02 10.52
N LEU A 13 6.13 10.65 10.16
CA LEU A 13 5.13 10.07 9.25
C LEU A 13 5.71 9.82 7.86
N LYS A 14 6.55 10.73 7.35
CA LYS A 14 7.27 10.55 6.08
C LYS A 14 8.18 9.32 6.12
N SER A 15 8.95 9.14 7.19
CA SER A 15 9.84 7.98 7.36
C SER A 15 9.03 6.68 7.40
N ARG A 16 7.89 6.68 8.08
CA ARG A 16 6.97 5.54 8.13
C ARG A 16 6.37 5.23 6.75
N LEU A 17 5.94 6.26 6.01
CA LEU A 17 5.44 6.11 4.64
C LEU A 17 6.50 5.52 3.71
N LEU A 18 7.76 5.98 3.80
CA LEU A 18 8.86 5.43 3.01
C LEU A 18 9.16 3.96 3.35
N TYR A 19 9.08 3.60 4.63
CA TYR A 19 9.26 2.22 5.04
C TYR A 19 8.16 1.32 4.46
N MET A 20 6.88 1.68 4.62
CA MET A 20 5.77 0.90 4.07
C MET A 20 5.81 0.85 2.53
N LYS A 21 6.21 1.94 1.86
CA LYS A 21 6.42 1.98 0.41
C LYS A 21 7.38 0.86 0.00
N LYS A 22 8.52 0.78 0.69
CA LYS A 22 9.57 -0.20 0.38
C LYS A 22 9.12 -1.63 0.68
N GLU A 23 8.37 -1.85 1.75
CA GLU A 23 7.80 -3.18 2.05
C GLU A 23 6.84 -3.64 0.95
N ILE A 24 5.90 -2.77 0.55
CA ILE A 24 4.93 -3.11 -0.50
C ILE A 24 5.61 -3.27 -1.85
N GLU A 25 6.60 -2.43 -2.19
CA GLU A 25 7.39 -2.60 -3.42
C GLU A 25 8.17 -3.92 -3.43
N ASN A 26 8.73 -4.33 -2.30
CA ASN A 26 9.43 -5.62 -2.19
C ASN A 26 8.48 -6.81 -2.31
N ASP A 27 7.30 -6.71 -1.70
CA ASP A 27 6.28 -7.75 -1.79
C ASP A 27 5.72 -7.87 -3.22
N LEU A 28 5.40 -6.75 -3.88
CA LEU A 28 4.99 -6.75 -5.29
C LEU A 28 6.10 -7.28 -6.21
N ALA A 29 7.36 -6.97 -5.95
CA ALA A 29 8.49 -7.47 -6.73
C ALA A 29 8.76 -8.97 -6.52
N ALA A 30 8.50 -9.50 -5.31
CA ALA A 30 8.63 -10.91 -4.99
C ALA A 30 7.51 -11.78 -5.58
N ASN A 31 6.31 -11.21 -5.73
CA ASN A 31 5.16 -11.87 -6.37
C ASN A 31 5.13 -11.65 -7.89
N ASP A 32 6.08 -10.90 -8.46
CA ASP A 32 6.18 -10.70 -9.90
C ASP A 32 6.73 -11.98 -10.56
N PRO A 33 5.95 -12.70 -11.39
CA PRO A 33 6.36 -13.96 -12.01
C PRO A 33 7.44 -13.75 -13.10
N THR A 34 7.81 -12.50 -13.40
CA THR A 34 8.85 -12.15 -14.37
C THR A 34 10.18 -11.75 -13.70
N SER A 35 10.22 -11.63 -12.37
CA SER A 35 11.45 -11.45 -11.59
C SER A 35 12.29 -12.74 -11.63
N PRO A 36 13.54 -12.71 -12.12
CA PRO A 36 14.39 -13.90 -12.27
C PRO A 36 14.95 -14.46 -10.95
N ASN A 37 14.43 -14.05 -9.79
CA ASN A 37 14.89 -14.52 -8.50
C ASN A 37 13.93 -15.57 -7.91
N GLU A 38 14.34 -16.82 -8.00
CA GLU A 38 14.11 -17.86 -6.98
C GLU A 38 12.70 -18.47 -6.86
N ALA A 39 11.76 -18.24 -7.78
CA ALA A 39 10.47 -18.97 -7.80
C ALA A 39 10.45 -20.23 -8.69
N VAL A 40 11.55 -20.52 -9.42
CA VAL A 40 11.61 -21.62 -10.40
C VAL A 40 12.03 -22.97 -9.79
N GLU A 41 12.37 -23.04 -8.50
CA GLU A 41 12.84 -24.28 -7.88
C GLU A 41 11.74 -25.13 -7.21
N GLU A 42 10.55 -24.57 -6.93
CA GLU A 42 9.43 -25.33 -6.33
C GLU A 42 8.30 -25.70 -7.32
N LEU A 43 8.33 -25.22 -8.56
CA LEU A 43 7.34 -25.59 -9.60
C LEU A 43 7.68 -26.91 -10.33
N ALA A 44 8.79 -27.57 -9.97
CA ALA A 44 9.26 -28.78 -10.66
C ALA A 44 8.67 -30.10 -10.11
N ASP A 45 7.88 -30.07 -9.03
CA ASP A 45 7.28 -31.28 -8.43
C ASP A 45 5.73 -31.27 -8.38
N TYR A 46 5.08 -30.39 -9.16
CA TYR A 46 3.63 -30.47 -9.31
C TYR A 46 3.26 -31.60 -10.28
N ASP A 47 3.10 -32.79 -9.70
CA ASP A 47 2.35 -33.91 -10.26
C ASP A 47 0.93 -33.41 -10.63
N ASN A 48 0.73 -33.13 -11.92
CA ASN A 48 -0.47 -32.55 -12.48
C ASN A 48 -1.63 -33.57 -12.42
N HIS A 49 -2.27 -33.68 -11.26
CA HIS A 49 -3.49 -34.45 -11.06
C HIS A 49 -4.70 -33.64 -11.58
N PRO A 50 -5.45 -34.15 -12.58
CA PRO A 50 -6.51 -33.40 -13.29
C PRO A 50 -7.80 -33.16 -12.47
N ALA A 51 -7.73 -33.19 -11.14
CA ALA A 51 -8.87 -33.00 -10.23
C ALA A 51 -8.89 -31.64 -9.51
N ASP A 52 -7.83 -30.82 -9.61
CA ASP A 52 -7.66 -29.57 -8.84
C ASP A 52 -7.91 -28.25 -9.61
N MET A 53 -8.35 -28.31 -10.88
CA MET A 53 -8.56 -27.12 -11.73
C MET A 53 -9.58 -26.10 -11.16
N GLY A 54 -10.45 -26.50 -10.23
CA GLY A 54 -11.38 -25.59 -9.56
C GLY A 54 -10.76 -24.80 -8.40
N THR A 55 -9.72 -25.34 -7.76
CA THR A 55 -9.00 -24.70 -6.65
C THR A 55 -7.97 -23.71 -7.18
N GLU A 56 -7.24 -24.10 -8.24
CA GLU A 56 -6.22 -23.26 -8.86
C GLU A 56 -6.77 -21.91 -9.35
N GLN A 57 -7.96 -21.90 -9.95
CA GLN A 57 -8.58 -20.64 -10.40
C GLN A 57 -8.99 -19.75 -9.22
N PHE A 58 -9.54 -20.33 -8.15
CA PHE A 58 -9.94 -19.60 -6.96
C PHE A 58 -8.74 -19.01 -6.21
N GLU A 59 -7.63 -19.74 -6.17
CA GLU A 59 -6.38 -19.27 -5.58
C GLU A 59 -5.76 -18.15 -6.41
N GLN A 60 -5.74 -18.27 -7.74
CA GLN A 60 -5.27 -17.20 -8.65
C GLN A 60 -6.13 -15.93 -8.57
N GLU A 61 -7.47 -16.07 -8.52
CA GLU A 61 -8.38 -14.93 -8.38
C GLU A 61 -8.18 -14.20 -7.04
N ARG A 62 -7.87 -14.94 -5.97
CA ARG A 62 -7.52 -14.36 -4.66
C ARG A 62 -6.18 -13.64 -4.68
N ASP A 63 -5.18 -14.22 -5.33
CA ASP A 63 -3.85 -13.63 -5.42
C ASP A 63 -3.86 -12.31 -6.21
N ALA A 64 -4.58 -12.28 -7.33
CA ALA A 64 -4.79 -11.07 -8.13
C ALA A 64 -5.46 -9.95 -7.32
N GLY A 65 -6.49 -10.27 -6.52
CA GLY A 65 -7.15 -9.30 -5.64
C GLY A 65 -6.21 -8.72 -4.58
N VAL A 66 -5.34 -9.55 -4.00
CA VAL A 66 -4.34 -9.11 -3.01
C VAL A 66 -3.30 -8.19 -3.65
N GLN A 67 -2.83 -8.52 -4.85
CA GLN A 67 -1.88 -7.68 -5.60
C GLN A 67 -2.49 -6.31 -5.93
N GLN A 68 -3.73 -6.27 -6.43
CA GLN A 68 -4.40 -5.00 -6.72
C GLN A 68 -4.55 -4.11 -5.47
N ILE A 69 -4.87 -4.71 -4.31
CA ILE A 69 -4.95 -3.96 -3.05
C ILE A 69 -3.59 -3.38 -2.67
N LYS A 70 -2.51 -4.14 -2.84
CA LYS A 70 -1.14 -3.68 -2.55
C LYS A 70 -0.71 -2.56 -3.50
N GLU A 71 -1.06 -2.65 -4.78
CA GLU A 71 -0.82 -1.58 -5.76
C GLU A 71 -1.57 -0.29 -5.40
N ASP A 72 -2.83 -0.38 -5.01
CA ASP A 72 -3.63 0.76 -4.56
C ASP A 72 -3.03 1.39 -3.29
N GLN A 73 -2.63 0.56 -2.32
CA GLN A 73 -1.93 1.03 -1.12
C GLN A 73 -0.61 1.74 -1.45
N LEU A 74 0.16 1.21 -2.40
CA LEU A 74 1.41 1.84 -2.86
C LEU A 74 1.14 3.20 -3.48
N GLN A 75 0.08 3.31 -4.28
CA GLN A 75 -0.36 4.56 -4.87
C GLN A 75 -0.77 5.57 -3.79
N ASP A 76 -1.54 5.15 -2.79
CA ASP A 76 -1.91 5.93 -1.60
C ASP A 76 -0.69 6.52 -0.88
N ILE A 77 0.33 5.69 -0.67
CA ILE A 77 1.58 6.11 -0.01
C ILE A 77 2.33 7.15 -0.85
N LYS A 78 2.42 6.94 -2.18
CA LYS A 78 3.06 7.90 -3.09
C LYS A 78 2.33 9.25 -3.07
N GLU A 79 1.01 9.24 -3.07
CA GLU A 79 0.21 10.47 -2.99
C GLU A 79 0.38 11.18 -1.64
N ALA A 80 0.40 10.44 -0.54
CA ALA A 80 0.67 10.99 0.79
C ALA A 80 2.06 11.66 0.85
N LEU A 81 3.09 11.02 0.32
CA LEU A 81 4.45 11.58 0.22
C LEU A 81 4.48 12.85 -0.63
N ALA A 82 3.82 12.84 -1.80
CA ALA A 82 3.74 14.03 -2.66
C ALA A 82 3.00 15.19 -1.97
N LYS A 83 1.97 14.91 -1.16
CA LYS A 83 1.28 15.92 -0.34
C LYS A 83 2.19 16.49 0.75
N ILE A 84 3.09 15.68 1.34
CA ILE A 84 4.09 16.15 2.29
C ILE A 84 5.04 17.14 1.61
N GLU A 85 5.53 16.82 0.42
CA GLU A 85 6.43 17.70 -0.35
C GLU A 85 5.76 19.01 -0.78
N LYS A 86 4.48 18.94 -1.16
CA LYS A 86 3.66 20.12 -1.49
C LYS A 86 3.22 20.91 -0.25
N GLY A 87 3.41 20.39 0.96
CA GLY A 87 2.98 21.02 2.21
C GLY A 87 1.46 21.02 2.45
N ASN A 88 0.74 20.11 1.79
CA ASN A 88 -0.72 19.92 1.89
C ASN A 88 -1.09 18.57 2.54
N TYR A 89 -0.16 17.96 3.25
CA TYR A 89 -0.38 16.72 3.98
C TYR A 89 -1.29 16.93 5.20
N GLY A 90 -2.07 15.91 5.52
CA GLY A 90 -3.05 15.94 6.61
C GLY A 90 -4.24 16.84 6.33
N VAL A 91 -4.67 16.93 5.06
CA VAL A 91 -5.87 17.67 4.63
C VAL A 91 -6.76 16.74 3.81
N SER A 92 -8.06 16.73 4.12
CA SER A 92 -9.07 15.92 3.44
C SER A 92 -9.25 16.37 2.00
N GLU A 93 -9.32 15.43 1.07
CA GLU A 93 -9.51 15.72 -0.35
C GLU A 93 -10.95 16.13 -0.70
N ILE A 94 -11.92 15.78 0.13
CA ILE A 94 -13.35 16.10 -0.08
C ILE A 94 -13.63 17.49 0.49
N SER A 95 -13.43 17.65 1.80
CA SER A 95 -13.79 18.87 2.51
C SER A 95 -12.67 19.93 2.55
N GLY A 96 -11.43 19.58 2.21
CA GLY A 96 -10.28 20.49 2.40
C GLY A 96 -9.93 20.78 3.87
N LYS A 97 -10.54 20.05 4.81
CA LYS A 97 -10.38 20.21 6.26
C LYS A 97 -9.15 19.46 6.78
N PRO A 98 -8.51 19.95 7.86
CA PRO A 98 -7.38 19.25 8.48
C PRO A 98 -7.78 17.89 9.04
N ILE A 99 -7.07 16.83 8.64
CA ILE A 99 -7.22 15.48 9.17
C ILE A 99 -6.56 15.43 10.56
N PRO A 100 -7.25 14.88 11.58
CA PRO A 100 -6.69 14.79 12.93
C PRO A 100 -5.43 13.92 12.96
N ILE A 101 -4.44 14.36 13.73
CA ILE A 101 -3.13 13.70 13.85
C ILE A 101 -3.27 12.25 14.33
N GLU A 102 -4.15 11.97 15.28
CA GLU A 102 -4.41 10.64 15.82
C GLU A 102 -4.81 9.65 14.71
N ARG A 103 -5.53 10.13 13.68
CA ARG A 103 -5.89 9.32 12.52
C ARG A 103 -4.70 9.05 11.61
N LEU A 104 -3.85 10.04 11.39
CA LEU A 104 -2.61 9.91 10.60
C LEU A 104 -1.57 9.02 11.28
N GLU A 105 -1.58 8.96 12.61
CA GLU A 105 -0.72 8.05 13.38
C GLU A 105 -1.12 6.58 13.23
N VAL A 106 -2.42 6.32 13.16
CA VAL A 106 -2.98 4.98 12.90
C VAL A 106 -2.89 4.62 11.42
N GLN A 107 -3.28 5.55 10.55
CA GLN A 107 -3.33 5.38 9.10
C GLN A 107 -2.68 6.58 8.40
N PRO A 108 -1.36 6.56 8.16
CA PRO A 108 -0.62 7.69 7.57
C PRO A 108 -0.98 7.97 6.11
N THR A 109 -1.67 7.04 5.44
CA THR A 109 -2.23 7.20 4.09
C THR A 109 -3.65 7.76 4.09
N ALA A 110 -4.22 8.15 5.23
CA ALA A 110 -5.59 8.63 5.27
C ALA A 110 -5.81 9.86 4.36
N ARG A 111 -6.69 9.72 3.37
CA ARG A 111 -7.10 10.77 2.41
C ARG A 111 -8.29 11.61 2.87
N TYR A 112 -9.09 11.08 3.79
CA TYR A 112 -10.38 11.65 4.19
C TYR A 112 -10.53 11.73 5.72
N LEU A 113 -11.47 12.55 6.18
CA LEU A 113 -11.89 12.57 7.58
C LEU A 113 -12.69 11.29 7.91
N VAL A 114 -12.71 10.92 9.20
CA VAL A 114 -13.50 9.77 9.69
C VAL A 114 -15.00 9.97 9.39
N GLU A 115 -15.46 11.21 9.42
CA GLU A 115 -16.85 11.60 9.18
C GLU A 115 -17.27 11.49 7.70
N GLU A 116 -16.31 11.38 6.78
CA GLU A 116 -16.54 11.36 5.32
C GLU A 116 -16.40 9.94 4.73
N LYS A 117 -16.28 8.91 5.59
CA LYS A 117 -16.10 7.50 5.20
C LYS A 117 -17.40 6.71 5.30
#